data_AF-A0A2V6WZE8-F1
#
_entry.id   AF-A0A2V6WZE8-F1
#
_cell.length_a   1.000
_cell.length_b   1.000
_cell.length_c   1.000
_cell.angle_alpha   90.00
_cell.angle_beta   90.00
_cell.angle_gamma   90.00
#
_symmetry.space_group_name_H-M   'P 1'
#
loop_
_entity.id
_entity.type
_entity.pdbx_description
1 polymer ?
#
loop_
_entity_poly.entity_id
_entity_poly.type
_entity_poly.pdbx_seq_one_letter_code
_entity_poly.pdbx_strand_id
1 'polypeptide(L)' 'MARGAGCTLVDEDGNEYVDFMAGIGVGSVGHCHPHYVEALKRQVEQLTFGSFTTETRARFLELLA' A
#
# COMPACT_ATOMS: atom_id res chain seq x y z
N MET A 1 -16.63 -2.57 0.05
CA MET A 1 -15.59 -3.53 0.47
C MET A 1 -15.07 -3.01 1.79
N ALA A 2 -15.32 -3.74 2.86
CA ALA A 2 -15.04 -3.34 4.23
C ALA A 2 -13.58 -3.59 4.63
N ARG A 3 -12.98 -4.67 4.13
CA ARG A 3 -11.60 -5.07 4.44
C ARG A 3 -10.95 -5.82 3.27
N GLY A 4 -9.63 -5.79 3.21
CA GLY A 4 -8.84 -6.55 2.26
C GLY A 4 -7.54 -7.05 2.88
N ALA A 5 -7.11 -8.24 2.50
CA ALA A 5 -5.84 -8.83 2.91
C ALA A 5 -5.33 -9.79 1.84
N GLY A 6 -4.10 -9.61 1.37
CA GLY A 6 -3.55 -10.41 0.28
C GLY A 6 -4.38 -10.26 -0.99
N CYS A 7 -4.86 -11.37 -1.56
CA CYS A 7 -5.76 -11.35 -2.72
C CYS A 7 -7.25 -11.39 -2.36
N THR A 8 -7.62 -11.29 -1.08
CA THR A 8 -9.02 -11.43 -0.64
C THR A 8 -9.60 -10.07 -0.24
N LEU A 9 -10.85 -9.84 -0.63
CA LEU A 9 -11.70 -8.73 -0.21
C LEU A 9 -12.91 -9.26 0.54
N VAL A 10 -13.38 -8.51 1.53
CA VAL A 10 -14.64 -8.79 2.22
C VAL A 10 -15.54 -7.56 2.11
N ASP A 11 -16.81 -7.77 1.75
CA ASP A 11 -17.81 -6.71 1.72
C ASP A 11 -18.39 -6.39 3.12
N GLU A 12 -19.37 -5.48 3.16
CA GLU A 12 -20.02 -5.04 4.40
C GLU A 12 -20.91 -6.14 5.02
N ASP A 13 -21.38 -7.09 4.20
CA ASP A 13 -22.26 -8.19 4.62
C ASP A 13 -21.45 -9.42 5.08
N GLY A 14 -20.13 -9.40 4.91
CA GLY A 14 -19.21 -10.46 5.31
C GLY A 14 -18.88 -11.46 4.20
N ASN A 15 -19.29 -11.24 2.95
CA ASN A 15 -18.95 -12.11 1.83
C ASN A 15 -17.50 -11.92 1.42
N GLU A 16 -16.80 -13.03 1.14
CA GLU A 16 -15.40 -13.04 0.74
C GLU A 16 -15.23 -13.24 -0.77
N TYR A 17 -14.34 -12.47 -1.38
CA TYR A 17 -14.05 -12.48 -2.81
C TYR A 17 -12.56 -12.57 -3.07
N VAL A 18 -12.16 -13.36 -4.07
CA VAL A 18 -10.79 -13.33 -4.61
C VAL A 18 -10.70 -12.21 -5.64
N ASP A 19 -9.77 -11.28 -5.43
CA ASP A 19 -9.50 -10.15 -6.32
C ASP A 19 -8.54 -10.57 -7.46
N PHE A 20 -9.12 -10.86 -8.62
CA PHE A 20 -8.38 -11.12 -9.86
C PHE A 20 -8.00 -9.84 -10.62
N MET A 21 -8.42 -8.68 -10.14
CA MET A 21 -8.28 -7.38 -10.81
C MET A 21 -7.11 -6.57 -10.23
N ALA A 22 -6.75 -6.84 -8.98
CA ALA A 22 -5.61 -6.26 -8.27
C ALA A 22 -5.58 -4.73 -8.37
N GLY A 23 -6.73 -4.07 -8.20
CA GLY A 23 -6.82 -2.60 -8.26
C GLY A 23 -6.44 -2.00 -9.62
N ILE A 24 -6.76 -2.68 -10.73
CA ILE A 24 -6.39 -2.34 -12.11
C ILE A 24 -4.86 -2.46 -12.24
N GLY A 25 -4.33 -3.56 -11.73
CA GLY A 25 -2.90 -3.89 -11.76
C GLY A 25 -2.01 -3.13 -10.76
N VAL A 26 -2.53 -2.19 -9.97
CA VAL A 26 -1.72 -1.42 -9.01
C VAL A 26 -1.45 -2.16 -7.70
N GLY A 27 -2.24 -3.19 -7.39
CA GLY A 27 -2.21 -3.96 -6.15
C GLY A 27 -1.35 -5.22 -6.22
N SER A 28 -0.20 -5.18 -6.88
CA SER A 28 0.64 -6.36 -7.15
C SER A 28 1.15 -7.09 -5.91
N VAL A 29 1.28 -6.39 -4.78
CA VAL A 29 1.68 -6.96 -3.47
C VAL A 29 0.50 -7.39 -2.60
N GLY A 30 -0.73 -7.30 -3.12
CA GLY A 30 -1.96 -7.58 -2.40
C GLY A 30 -2.41 -6.46 -1.47
N HIS A 31 -3.68 -6.56 -1.05
CA HIS A 31 -4.31 -5.64 -0.10
C HIS A 31 -3.61 -5.69 1.26
N CYS A 32 -3.36 -4.51 1.83
CA CYS A 32 -2.85 -4.34 3.20
C CYS A 32 -1.60 -5.16 3.54
N HIS A 33 -0.66 -5.32 2.61
CA HIS A 33 0.59 -6.05 2.86
C HIS A 33 1.33 -5.51 4.13
N PRO A 34 1.72 -6.35 5.10
CA PRO A 34 2.22 -5.89 6.41
C PRO A 34 3.38 -4.90 6.33
N HIS A 35 4.38 -5.20 5.49
CA HIS A 35 5.55 -4.34 5.29
C HIS A 35 5.18 -2.96 4.68
N TYR A 36 4.20 -2.93 3.77
CA TYR A 36 3.74 -1.68 3.14
C TYR A 36 2.99 -0.81 4.15
N VAL A 37 2.08 -1.42 4.92
CA VAL A 37 1.29 -0.72 5.95
C VAL A 37 2.18 -0.17 7.05
N GLU A 38 3.16 -0.94 7.53
CA GLU A 38 4.09 -0.49 8.57
C GLU A 38 4.95 0.69 8.10
N ALA A 39 5.55 0.59 6.90
CA ALA A 39 6.33 1.68 6.32
C ALA A 39 5.52 2.97 6.13
N LEU A 40 4.27 2.85 5.67
CA LEU A 40 3.35 3.98 5.54
C LEU A 40 3.07 4.64 6.89
N LYS A 41 2.67 3.86 7.91
CA LYS A 41 2.37 4.37 9.26
C LYS A 41 3.55 5.14 9.83
N ARG A 42 4.75 4.56 9.77
CA ARG A 42 5.97 5.21 10.25
C ARG A 42 6.23 6.54 9.54
N GLN A 43 6.05 6.60 8.23
CA GLN A 43 6.28 7.81 7.46
C GLN A 43 5.25 8.91 7.74
N VAL A 44 3.95 8.57 7.80
CA VAL A 44 2.89 9.58 8.01
C VAL A 44 2.92 10.20 9.40
N GLU A 45 3.44 9.49 10.40
CA GLU A 45 3.68 10.04 11.74
C GLU A 45 4.85 11.03 11.79
N GLN A 46 5.75 11.00 10.81
CA GLN A 46 6.92 11.87 10.74
C GLN A 46 6.75 13.05 9.77
N LEU A 47 6.29 12.77 8.54
CA LEU A 47 6.17 13.75 7.47
C LEU A 47 5.27 13.24 6.35
N THR A 48 4.19 13.97 6.07
CA THR A 48 3.19 13.62 5.04
C THR A 48 3.43 14.28 3.69
N PHE A 49 3.93 15.52 3.67
CA PHE A 49 4.17 16.27 2.43
C PHE A 49 5.30 17.30 2.62
N GLY A 50 5.98 17.62 1.52
CA GLY A 50 7.04 18.63 1.50
C GLY A 50 7.72 18.74 0.14
N SER A 51 8.22 19.94 -0.17
CA SER A 51 8.89 20.21 -1.44
C SER A 51 10.40 19.95 -1.40
N PHE A 52 10.98 19.86 -0.20
CA PHE A 52 12.41 19.60 0.00
C PHE A 52 12.77 18.13 -0.26
N THR A 53 14.04 17.89 -0.60
CA THR A 53 14.58 16.53 -0.77
C THR A 53 14.55 15.79 0.57
N THR A 54 14.11 14.54 0.55
CA THR A 54 14.12 13.63 1.71
C THR A 54 14.99 12.41 1.40
N GLU A 55 15.49 11.74 2.44
CA GLU A 55 16.22 10.48 2.30
C GLU A 55 15.38 9.43 1.55
N THR A 56 14.08 9.32 1.87
CA THR A 56 13.14 8.43 1.17
C THR A 56 13.08 8.71 -0.32
N ARG A 57 13.08 9.98 -0.74
CA ARG A 57 13.10 10.35 -2.16
C ARG A 57 14.41 9.97 -2.82
N ALA A 58 15.55 10.21 -2.17
CA ALA A 58 16.87 9.85 -2.69
C ALA A 58 16.99 8.34 -2.89
N ARG A 59 16.65 7.54 -1.87
CA ARG A 59 16.66 6.07 -1.93
C ARG A 59 15.72 5.50 -2.99
N PHE A 60 14.57 6.14 -3.21
CA PHE A 60 13.65 5.72 -4.27
C PHE A 60 14.24 5.96 -5.66
N LEU A 61 14.94 7.08 -5.89
CA LEU A 61 15.61 7.34 -7.15
C LEU A 61 16.75 6.35 -7.41
N GLU A 62 17.51 5.98 -6.39
CA GLU A 62 18.55 4.93 -6.48
C GLU A 62 17.97 3.56 -6.82
N LEU A 63 16.78 3.23 -6.30
CA LEU A 63 16.10 1.97 -6.59
C LEU A 63 15.57 1.88 -8.04
N LEU A 64 15.24 3.03 -8.64
CA LEU A 64 14.73 3.11 -10.01
C LEU A 64 15.81 3.10 -11.09
N ALA A 65 17.05 3.44 -10.72
CA ALA A 65 18.20 3.52 -11.62
C ALA A 65 18.82 2.15 -11.90
#